data_AF-A0A3C0K4Y0-F1
#
_entry.id   AF-A0A3C0K4Y0-F1
#
_cell.length_a   1.000
_cell.length_b   1.000
_cell.length_c   1.000
_cell.angle_alpha   90.00
_cell.angle_beta   90.00
_cell.angle_gamma   90.00
#
_symmetry.space_group_name_H-M   'P 1'
#
loop_
_entity.id
_entity.type
_entity.pdbx_description
1 polymer ?
#
loop_
_entity_poly.entity_id
_entity_poly.type
_entity_poly.pdbx_seq_one_letter_code
_entity_poly.pdbx_strand_id
1 'polypeptide(L)'
;MNTVYEINFDWWSTRIDEYENYVWDFLCDQHRQELVNFESCRDTVFDLIDVNTGLVSSVGAVEYYIRMHCFDSNCSIKTGMTMIDSMFLVLFANGNTPMTVKQLAAQIGRDTQSKTISRMFSGGKIHKGITSRSK
;
A
#
# COMPACT_ATOMS: atom_id res chain seq x y z
N MET A 1 -6.63 6.70 -21.51
CA MET A 1 -5.99 6.85 -20.18
C MET A 1 -5.96 5.47 -19.53
N ASN A 2 -5.06 4.60 -19.99
CA ASN A 2 -4.98 3.19 -19.53
C ASN A 2 -3.71 2.93 -18.71
N THR A 3 -3.00 3.99 -18.34
CA THR A 3 -1.82 3.90 -17.48
C THR A 3 -2.26 3.41 -16.11
N VAL A 4 -1.63 2.33 -15.67
CA VAL A 4 -1.80 1.77 -14.33
C VAL A 4 -0.62 2.19 -13.45
N TYR A 5 -0.86 2.24 -12.15
CA TYR A 5 0.11 2.65 -11.14
C TYR A 5 0.30 1.52 -10.14
N GLU A 6 1.53 1.42 -9.65
CA GLU A 6 1.98 0.45 -8.66
C GLU A 6 3.05 1.06 -7.76
N ILE A 7 3.32 0.41 -6.64
CA ILE A 7 4.46 0.68 -5.78
C ILE A 7 5.69 0.06 -6.44
N ASN A 8 6.68 0.89 -6.75
CA ASN A 8 8.00 0.44 -7.14
C ASN A 8 8.81 0.14 -5.86
N PHE A 9 8.93 -1.15 -5.53
CA PHE A 9 9.73 -1.58 -4.38
C PHE A 9 11.24 -1.41 -4.59
N ASP A 10 11.75 -1.36 -5.83
CA ASP A 10 13.16 -1.04 -6.10
C ASP A 10 13.47 0.39 -5.66
N TRP A 11 12.53 1.33 -5.78
CA TRP A 11 12.68 2.68 -5.25
C TRP A 11 12.83 2.68 -3.72
N TRP A 12 12.11 1.79 -3.02
CA TRP A 12 12.19 1.60 -1.57
C TRP A 12 13.41 0.78 -1.12
N SER A 13 13.99 -0.05 -1.98
CA SER A 13 15.18 -0.87 -1.65
C SER A 13 16.38 -0.04 -1.18
N THR A 14 16.47 1.22 -1.65
CA THR A 14 17.52 2.17 -1.27
C THR A 14 17.14 3.03 -0.04
N ARG A 15 15.98 2.77 0.57
CA ARG A 15 15.34 3.55 1.65
C ARG A 15 14.63 2.64 2.64
N ILE A 16 15.24 1.52 3.00
CA ILE A 16 14.56 0.46 3.76
C ILE A 16 14.08 0.94 5.13
N ASP A 17 14.88 1.74 5.85
CA ASP A 17 14.48 2.30 7.14
C ASP A 17 13.28 3.26 7.02
N GLU A 18 13.24 4.08 5.96
CA GLU A 18 12.10 4.97 5.69
C GLU A 18 10.86 4.16 5.32
N TYR A 19 11.04 3.10 4.55
CA TYR A 19 9.97 2.19 4.13
C TYR A 19 9.33 1.52 5.33
N GLU A 20 10.13 0.89 6.20
CA GLU A 20 9.66 0.19 7.41
C GLU A 20 8.83 1.12 8.30
N ASN A 21 9.34 2.32 8.58
CA ASN A 21 8.61 3.32 9.35
C ASN A 21 7.32 3.77 8.65
N TYR A 22 7.36 3.93 7.32
CA TYR A 22 6.20 4.39 6.56
C TYR A 22 5.07 3.35 6.52
N VAL A 23 5.38 2.06 6.34
CA VAL A 23 4.35 1.00 6.37
C VAL A 23 3.80 0.77 7.78
N TRP A 24 4.63 0.96 8.80
CA TRP A 24 4.24 0.84 10.20
C TRP A 24 3.11 1.79 10.60
N ASP A 25 3.08 3.00 10.03
CA ASP A 25 2.03 4.00 10.31
C ASP A 25 0.63 3.56 9.85
N PHE A 26 0.55 2.62 8.90
CA PHE A 26 -0.72 2.08 8.42
C PHE A 26 -1.35 1.04 9.34
N LEU A 27 -0.59 0.47 10.28
CA LEU A 27 -1.14 -0.47 11.26
C LEU A 27 -2.23 0.21 12.13
N CYS A 28 -3.10 -0.62 12.71
CA CYS A 28 -3.97 -0.18 13.80
C CYS A 28 -3.21 -0.24 15.14
N ASP A 29 -3.76 0.39 16.18
CA ASP A 29 -3.12 0.41 17.50
C ASP A 29 -2.90 -0.99 18.07
N GLN A 30 -3.85 -1.91 17.84
CA GLN A 30 -3.73 -3.30 18.26
C GLN A 30 -2.47 -3.94 17.66
N HIS A 31 -2.34 -3.96 16.33
CA HIS A 31 -1.19 -4.62 15.69
C HIS A 31 0.13 -3.88 15.88
N ARG A 32 0.11 -2.56 16.10
CA ARG A 32 1.31 -1.84 16.56
C ARG A 32 1.77 -2.38 17.91
N GLN A 33 0.87 -2.53 18.88
CA GLN A 33 1.22 -3.05 20.20
C GLN A 33 1.67 -4.51 20.13
N GLU A 34 1.00 -5.34 19.32
CA GLU A 34 1.44 -6.71 19.08
C GLU A 34 2.87 -6.73 18.53
N LEU A 35 3.16 -6.01 17.45
CA LEU A 35 4.48 -6.05 16.83
C LEU A 35 5.61 -5.43 17.67
N VAL A 36 5.34 -4.43 18.53
CA VAL A 36 6.36 -3.88 19.45
C VAL A 36 6.79 -4.91 20.50
N ASN A 37 5.85 -5.72 20.97
CA ASN A 37 6.11 -6.70 22.03
C ASN A 37 6.78 -7.99 21.51
N PHE A 38 6.87 -8.16 20.20
CA PHE A 38 7.50 -9.31 19.56
C PHE A 38 8.80 -8.89 18.87
N GLU A 39 9.92 -8.93 19.61
CA GLU A 39 11.27 -8.68 19.08
C GLU A 39 11.62 -9.50 17.82
N SER A 40 10.99 -10.67 17.64
CA SER A 40 11.21 -11.56 16.51
C SER A 40 10.40 -11.24 15.24
N CYS A 41 9.45 -10.30 15.29
CA CYS A 41 8.55 -10.07 14.14
C CYS A 41 9.24 -9.49 12.90
N ARG A 42 10.46 -8.96 13.03
CA ARG A 42 11.22 -8.42 11.90
C ARG A 42 11.60 -9.50 10.89
N ASP A 43 11.86 -10.72 11.37
CA ASP A 43 12.23 -11.87 10.54
C ASP A 43 11.06 -12.84 10.32
N THR A 44 9.91 -12.59 10.95
CA THR A 44 8.73 -13.44 10.79
C THR A 44 8.10 -13.22 9.42
N VAL A 45 8.05 -14.30 8.64
CA VAL A 45 7.34 -14.39 7.37
C VAL A 45 6.04 -15.17 7.52
N PHE A 46 5.04 -14.74 6.77
CA PHE A 46 3.72 -15.36 6.72
C PHE A 46 3.40 -15.78 5.29
N ASP A 47 2.81 -16.96 5.15
CA ASP A 47 2.19 -17.37 3.90
C ASP A 47 0.86 -16.67 3.74
N LEU A 48 0.78 -15.81 2.72
CA LEU A 48 -0.42 -15.07 2.38
C LEU A 48 -0.99 -15.59 1.06
N ILE A 49 -2.23 -16.08 1.13
CA ILE A 49 -2.95 -16.64 -0.01
C ILE A 49 -3.86 -15.56 -0.59
N ASP A 50 -3.67 -15.24 -1.86
CA ASP A 50 -4.61 -14.40 -2.60
C ASP A 50 -5.88 -15.21 -2.92
N VAL A 51 -7.01 -14.80 -2.37
CA VAL A 51 -8.30 -15.53 -2.47
C VAL A 51 -8.85 -15.61 -3.89
N ASN A 52 -8.43 -14.71 -4.79
CA ASN A 52 -8.95 -14.64 -6.15
C ASN A 52 -8.13 -15.50 -7.12
N THR A 53 -6.83 -15.62 -6.86
CA THR A 53 -5.87 -16.31 -7.76
C THR A 53 -5.36 -17.63 -7.20
N GLY A 54 -5.46 -17.85 -5.89
CA GLY A 54 -4.89 -18.99 -5.18
C GLY A 54 -3.36 -18.95 -5.08
N LEU A 55 -2.72 -17.83 -5.45
CA LEU A 55 -1.27 -17.68 -5.35
C LEU A 55 -0.87 -17.49 -3.89
N VAL A 56 0.21 -18.16 -3.49
CA VAL A 56 0.82 -18.03 -2.16
C VAL A 56 2.04 -17.12 -2.26
N SER A 57 2.13 -16.14 -1.38
CA SER A 57 3.23 -15.20 -1.27
C SER A 57 3.79 -15.19 0.16
N SER A 58 5.11 -15.16 0.30
CA SER A 58 5.77 -15.01 1.60
C SER A 58 5.94 -13.52 1.89
N VAL A 59 5.25 -13.03 2.92
CA VAL A 59 5.24 -11.60 3.28
C VAL A 59 5.66 -11.39 4.73
N GLY A 60 6.23 -10.23 5.05
CA GLY A 60 6.58 -9.88 6.42
C GLY A 60 5.35 -9.61 7.29
N ALA A 61 5.53 -9.61 8.61
CA ALA A 61 4.45 -9.41 9.57
C ALA A 61 3.60 -8.15 9.33
N VAL A 62 4.24 -7.01 9.06
CA VAL A 62 3.55 -5.73 8.82
C VAL A 62 2.62 -5.83 7.60
N GLU A 63 3.11 -6.39 6.49
CA GLU A 63 2.31 -6.57 5.28
C GLU A 63 1.12 -7.50 5.56
N TYR A 64 1.38 -8.63 6.22
CA TYR A 64 0.35 -9.60 6.57
C TYR A 64 -0.79 -8.95 7.35
N TYR A 65 -0.49 -8.25 8.45
CA TYR A 65 -1.53 -7.62 9.29
C TYR A 65 -2.27 -6.49 8.58
N ILE A 66 -1.59 -5.75 7.69
CA ILE A 66 -2.27 -4.73 6.89
C ILE A 66 -3.26 -5.38 5.93
N ARG A 67 -2.82 -6.39 5.17
CA ARG A 67 -3.63 -7.06 4.15
C ARG A 67 -4.78 -7.89 4.72
N MET A 68 -4.60 -8.48 5.91
CA MET A 68 -5.60 -9.38 6.52
C MET A 68 -6.57 -8.70 7.48
N HIS A 69 -6.23 -7.50 7.98
CA HIS A 69 -7.05 -6.87 9.02
C HIS A 69 -7.04 -5.35 8.97
N CYS A 70 -5.86 -4.71 8.99
CA CYS A 70 -5.83 -3.24 9.16
C CYS A 70 -6.42 -2.50 7.96
N PHE A 71 -6.50 -3.15 6.79
CA PHE A 71 -7.20 -2.59 5.63
C PHE A 71 -8.72 -2.82 5.66
N ASP A 72 -9.18 -4.01 6.09
CA ASP A 72 -10.60 -4.40 5.96
C ASP A 72 -11.50 -3.94 7.13
N SER A 73 -10.94 -3.72 8.33
CA SER A 73 -11.71 -3.57 9.58
C SER A 73 -12.39 -2.20 9.82
N ASN A 74 -13.10 -1.64 8.83
CA ASN A 74 -13.92 -0.39 8.90
C ASN A 74 -13.23 0.92 8.48
N CYS A 75 -12.97 1.10 7.18
CA CYS A 75 -12.46 2.35 6.59
C CYS A 75 -10.94 2.53 6.80
N SER A 76 -10.15 1.71 6.09
CA SER A 76 -8.68 1.80 6.02
C SER A 76 -8.13 3.19 5.78
N ILE A 77 -8.88 4.01 5.06
CA ILE A 77 -8.52 5.41 4.84
C ILE A 77 -9.00 6.22 6.03
N LYS A 78 -8.11 6.37 7.00
CA LYS A 78 -8.31 7.20 8.18
C LYS A 78 -8.60 8.65 7.76
N THR A 79 -9.50 9.31 8.47
CA THR A 79 -9.75 10.75 8.31
C THR A 79 -8.43 11.51 8.43
N GLY A 80 -8.09 12.30 7.41
CA GLY A 80 -6.85 13.08 7.36
C GLY A 80 -5.69 12.44 6.59
N MET A 81 -5.83 11.21 6.09
CA MET A 81 -4.81 10.63 5.19
C MET A 81 -4.67 11.45 3.90
N THR A 82 -3.41 11.65 3.49
CA THR A 82 -3.13 12.33 2.23
C THR A 82 -3.58 11.46 1.05
N MET A 83 -3.73 12.08 -0.13
CA MET A 83 -4.10 11.33 -1.33
C MET A 83 -3.04 10.27 -1.68
N ILE A 84 -1.75 10.59 -1.51
CA ILE A 84 -0.65 9.66 -1.77
C ILE A 84 -0.69 8.50 -0.78
N ASP A 85 -0.85 8.76 0.51
CA ASP A 85 -0.87 7.69 1.52
C ASP A 85 -2.07 6.76 1.33
N SER A 86 -3.23 7.33 0.96
CA SER A 86 -4.42 6.54 0.66
C SER A 86 -4.21 5.64 -0.56
N MET A 87 -3.59 6.17 -1.62
CA MET A 87 -3.27 5.40 -2.83
C MET A 87 -2.23 4.33 -2.55
N PHE A 88 -1.18 4.65 -1.78
CA PHE A 88 -0.16 3.70 -1.37
C PHE A 88 -0.79 2.56 -0.59
N LEU A 89 -1.62 2.85 0.43
CA LEU A 89 -2.26 1.83 1.25
C LEU A 89 -3.19 0.93 0.44
N VAL A 90 -3.96 1.47 -0.51
CA VAL A 90 -4.80 0.67 -1.41
C VAL A 90 -3.97 -0.29 -2.27
N LEU A 91 -2.88 0.20 -2.87
CA LEU A 91 -1.97 -0.63 -3.66
C LEU A 91 -1.25 -1.65 -2.77
N PHE A 92 -0.85 -1.27 -1.57
CA PHE A 92 -0.16 -2.18 -0.67
C PHE A 92 -1.08 -3.31 -0.20
N ALA A 93 -2.32 -2.96 0.20
CA ALA A 93 -3.31 -3.91 0.66
C ALA A 93 -3.74 -4.92 -0.43
N ASN A 94 -3.77 -4.49 -1.70
CA ASN A 94 -4.17 -5.33 -2.82
C ASN A 94 -3.03 -6.22 -3.39
N GLY A 95 -1.92 -6.36 -2.66
CA GLY A 95 -0.74 -7.11 -3.11
C GLY A 95 0.02 -6.43 -4.24
N ASN A 96 -0.06 -5.09 -4.31
CA ASN A 96 0.54 -4.26 -5.34
C ASN A 96 0.06 -4.58 -6.77
N THR A 97 -1.18 -5.05 -6.90
CA THR A 97 -1.82 -5.23 -8.20
C THR A 97 -2.04 -3.85 -8.84
N PRO A 98 -1.48 -3.60 -10.05
CA PRO A 98 -1.54 -2.27 -10.66
C PRO A 98 -2.98 -1.81 -10.93
N MET A 99 -3.25 -0.53 -10.64
CA MET A 99 -4.58 0.06 -10.79
C MET A 99 -4.54 1.29 -11.68
N THR A 100 -5.58 1.48 -12.50
CA THR A 100 -5.78 2.74 -13.22
C THR A 100 -6.11 3.87 -12.25
N VAL A 101 -5.87 5.11 -12.68
CA VAL A 101 -6.22 6.31 -11.89
C VAL A 101 -7.70 6.31 -11.47
N LYS A 102 -8.60 5.87 -12.35
CA LYS A 102 -10.04 5.81 -12.06
C LYS A 102 -10.33 4.80 -10.95
N GLN A 103 -9.69 3.63 -11.00
CA GLN A 103 -9.86 2.60 -9.96
C GLN A 103 -9.28 3.09 -8.62
N LEU A 104 -8.10 3.71 -8.62
CA LEU A 104 -7.52 4.29 -7.40
C LEU A 104 -8.42 5.37 -6.81
N ALA A 105 -8.92 6.29 -7.64
CA ALA A 105 -9.85 7.34 -7.21
C ALA A 105 -11.10 6.76 -6.52
N ALA A 106 -11.66 5.68 -7.08
CA ALA A 106 -12.82 5.00 -6.51
C ALA A 106 -12.50 4.30 -5.19
N GLN A 107 -11.40 3.54 -5.14
CA GLN A 107 -10.97 2.84 -3.92
C GLN A 107 -10.68 3.82 -2.77
N ILE A 108 -10.17 5.02 -3.08
CA ILE A 108 -9.89 6.03 -2.06
C ILE A 108 -11.08 6.93 -1.70
N GLY A 109 -12.28 6.67 -2.24
CA GLY A 109 -13.48 7.48 -2.02
C GLY A 109 -13.38 8.90 -2.59
N ARG A 110 -12.57 9.11 -3.64
CA ARG A 110 -12.33 10.40 -4.31
C ARG A 110 -12.57 10.31 -5.81
N ASP A 111 -13.68 9.69 -6.23
CA ASP A 111 -14.01 9.41 -7.64
C ASP A 111 -13.82 10.62 -8.58
N THR A 112 -14.20 11.81 -8.11
CA THR A 112 -14.15 13.06 -8.88
C THR A 112 -12.72 13.60 -9.07
N GLN A 113 -11.73 13.06 -8.37
CA GLN A 113 -10.35 13.57 -8.34
C GLN A 113 -9.38 12.83 -9.28
N SER A 114 -9.87 11.98 -10.18
CA SER A 114 -9.04 11.25 -11.16
C SER A 114 -8.11 12.17 -11.98
N LYS A 115 -8.56 13.38 -12.36
CA LYS A 115 -7.72 14.36 -13.07
C LYS A 115 -6.59 14.91 -12.19
N THR A 116 -6.87 15.15 -10.91
CA THR A 116 -5.88 15.62 -9.93
C THR A 116 -4.80 14.57 -9.71
N ILE A 117 -5.21 13.32 -9.48
CA ILE A 117 -4.28 12.18 -9.36
C ILE A 117 -3.39 12.09 -10.60
N SER A 118 -3.97 12.12 -11.81
CA SER A 118 -3.19 12.06 -13.06
C SER A 118 -2.13 13.16 -13.15
N ARG A 119 -2.47 14.40 -12.76
CA ARG A 119 -1.53 15.53 -12.78
C ARG A 119 -0.38 15.36 -11.80
N MET A 120 -0.62 14.77 -10.63
CA MET A 120 0.43 14.55 -9.62
C MET A 120 1.61 13.72 -10.14
N PHE A 121 1.34 12.82 -11.09
CA PHE A 121 2.36 11.95 -11.69
C PHE A 121 2.83 12.43 -13.07
N SER A 122 2.24 13.48 -13.64
CA SER A 122 2.55 13.96 -15.00
C SER A 122 3.94 14.59 -15.15
N GLY A 123 4.73 14.70 -14.07
CA GLY A 123 6.09 15.27 -14.07
C GLY A 123 7.21 14.26 -13.86
N GLY A 124 6.93 12.94 -13.88
CA GLY A 124 7.93 11.90 -13.61
C GLY A 124 8.43 11.83 -12.16
N LYS A 125 7.86 12.65 -11.26
CA LYS A 125 8.17 12.61 -9.84
C LYS A 125 7.59 11.34 -9.20
N ILE A 126 8.43 10.61 -8.49
CA ILE A 126 8.05 9.45 -7.69
C ILE A 126 7.55 9.95 -6.33
N HIS A 127 6.32 9.56 -5.95
CA HIS A 127 5.73 9.89 -4.66
C HIS A 127 5.59 8.62 -3.83
N LYS A 128 6.39 8.46 -2.76
CA LYS A 128 6.36 7.28 -1.87
C LYS A 128 6.46 5.95 -2.65
N GLY A 129 7.33 5.93 -3.66
CA GLY A 129 7.53 4.76 -4.53
C GLY A 129 6.43 4.53 -5.57
N ILE A 130 5.34 5.31 -5.60
CA ILE A 130 4.27 5.12 -6.60
C ILE A 130 4.74 5.61 -7.97
N THR A 131 4.69 4.70 -8.96
CA THR A 131 5.05 4.97 -10.35
C THR A 131 4.02 4.41 -11.32
N SER A 132 3.94 4.97 -12.52
CA SER A 132 3.21 4.34 -13.62
C SER A 132 3.97 3.12 -14.14
N ARG A 133 3.29 2.00 -14.35
CA ARG A 133 3.88 0.87 -15.07
C ARG A 133 3.99 1.25 -16.55
N SER A 134 5.20 1.38 -17.07
CA SER A 134 5.43 1.47 -18.52
C SER A 134 5.04 0.15 -19.17
N LYS A 135 4.29 0.21 -20.28
CA LYS A 135 4.04 -0.95 -21.13
C LYS A 135 5.34 -1.52 -21.70
#